data_AF-M0BA37-F1
#
_entry.id   AF-M0BA37-F1
#
_cell.length_a   1.000
_cell.length_b   1.000
_cell.length_c   1.000
_cell.angle_alpha   90.00
_cell.angle_beta   90.00
_cell.angle_gamma   90.00
#
_symmetry.space_group_name_H-M   'P 1'
#
loop_
_entity.id
_entity.type
_entity.pdbx_description
1 polymer ?
#
loop_
_entity_poly.entity_id
_entity_poly.type
_entity_poly.pdbx_seq_one_letter_code
_entity_poly.pdbx_strand_id
1 'polypeptide(L)'
;MLDPLVVAPIGIGIVLLFAGATLARYGVALMGALLGAGGGYLVAPSIAGAAGVGTPAAAAVGIALGIVVGVLVAHMLLSLAIGAIGFIVGTYFGLTALAPILVDGAWYVEIGVGVAIGAAVALAGMTLTNVTMIAITSFIGAALASQSLTFEAIAEAQSSTSVDPLLFETTEPVFLALFVVGIALQIGLLKLGYARKFVGVLPGAGGRGSRNESSTDG
;
A
#
# COMPACT_ATOMS: atom_id res chain seq x y z
N MET A 1 -4.76 -32.59 13.13
CA MET A 1 -3.87 -31.80 12.24
C MET A 1 -4.66 -30.56 11.85
N LEU A 2 -4.05 -29.37 11.86
CA LEU A 2 -4.76 -28.17 11.39
C LEU A 2 -4.80 -28.20 9.87
N ASP A 3 -5.95 -27.89 9.28
CA ASP A 3 -6.11 -27.85 7.84
C ASP A 3 -5.32 -26.66 7.26
N PRO A 4 -4.40 -26.86 6.30
CA PRO A 4 -3.70 -25.77 5.62
C PRO A 4 -4.64 -24.71 5.03
N LEU A 5 -5.83 -25.12 4.56
CA LEU A 5 -6.83 -24.23 3.95
C LEU A 5 -7.44 -23.25 4.97
N VAL A 6 -7.45 -23.61 6.25
CA VAL A 6 -7.91 -22.75 7.37
C VAL A 6 -6.76 -21.94 7.96
N VAL A 7 -5.55 -22.50 8.05
CA VAL A 7 -4.39 -21.81 8.65
C VAL A 7 -3.81 -20.73 7.73
N ALA A 8 -3.73 -20.99 6.43
CA ALA A 8 -3.19 -20.04 5.45
C ALA A 8 -3.91 -18.67 5.42
N PRO A 9 -5.24 -18.57 5.32
CA PRO A 9 -5.93 -17.26 5.29
C PRO A 9 -5.71 -16.50 6.59
N ILE A 10 -5.76 -17.14 7.76
CA ILE A 10 -5.51 -16.51 9.06
C ILE A 10 -4.09 -15.95 9.12
N GLY A 11 -3.09 -16.72 8.67
CA GLY A 11 -1.69 -16.26 8.61
C GLY A 11 -1.50 -15.04 7.70
N ILE A 12 -2.11 -15.06 6.51
CA ILE A 12 -2.13 -13.92 5.57
C ILE A 12 -2.84 -12.72 6.20
N GLY A 13 -3.96 -12.95 6.88
CA GLY A 13 -4.75 -11.95 7.59
C GLY A 13 -3.93 -11.23 8.67
N ILE A 14 -3.22 -11.99 9.52
CA ILE A 14 -2.32 -11.44 10.54
C ILE A 14 -1.20 -10.60 9.90
N VAL A 15 -0.55 -11.08 8.82
CA VAL A 15 0.50 -10.30 8.14
C VAL A 15 -0.05 -9.00 7.54
N LEU A 16 -1.24 -9.04 6.93
CA LEU A 16 -1.92 -7.85 6.41
C LEU A 16 -2.32 -6.88 7.54
N LEU A 17 -2.84 -7.39 8.65
CA LEU A 17 -3.31 -6.62 9.79
C LEU A 17 -2.17 -5.81 10.42
N PHE A 18 -1.00 -6.43 10.63
CA PHE A 18 0.15 -5.79 11.27
C PHE A 18 1.03 -4.99 10.30
N ALA A 19 1.24 -5.47 9.06
CA ALA A 19 2.27 -4.95 8.16
C ALA A 19 1.76 -4.51 6.77
N GLY A 20 0.48 -4.74 6.43
CA GLY A 20 -0.03 -4.63 5.06
C GLY A 20 0.29 -3.32 4.33
N ALA A 21 -0.10 -2.17 4.88
CA ALA A 21 0.14 -0.88 4.22
C ALA A 21 1.64 -0.51 4.10
N THR A 22 2.50 -1.12 4.90
CA THR A 22 3.95 -0.92 4.86
C THR A 22 4.58 -1.85 3.83
N LEU A 23 4.20 -3.13 3.85
CA LEU A 23 4.64 -4.16 2.92
C LEU A 23 4.24 -3.80 1.47
N ALA A 24 3.01 -3.34 1.25
CA ALA A 24 2.55 -2.93 -0.06
C ALA A 24 3.30 -1.70 -0.60
N ARG A 25 3.59 -0.69 0.22
CA ARG A 25 4.41 0.47 -0.19
C ARG A 25 5.83 0.09 -0.58
N TYR A 26 6.52 -0.70 0.24
CA TYR A 26 7.88 -1.14 -0.07
C TYR A 26 7.93 -2.15 -1.21
N GLY A 27 6.93 -3.03 -1.35
CA GLY A 27 6.81 -3.98 -2.46
C GLY A 27 6.64 -3.26 -3.80
N VAL A 28 5.73 -2.29 -3.88
CA VAL A 28 5.55 -1.46 -5.09
C VAL A 28 6.79 -0.64 -5.39
N ALA A 29 7.43 -0.03 -4.39
CA ALA A 29 8.68 0.71 -4.59
C ALA A 29 9.82 -0.18 -5.08
N LEU A 30 9.96 -1.40 -4.53
CA LEU A 30 10.99 -2.35 -4.95
C LEU A 30 10.73 -2.89 -6.37
N MET A 31 9.48 -3.17 -6.74
CA MET A 31 9.12 -3.52 -8.12
C MET A 31 9.38 -2.37 -9.10
N GLY A 32 9.02 -1.13 -8.72
CA GLY A 32 9.35 0.07 -9.48
C GLY A 32 10.86 0.25 -9.65
N ALA A 33 11.64 0.02 -8.60
CA ALA A 33 13.10 0.09 -8.64
C ALA A 33 13.71 -0.98 -9.56
N LEU A 34 13.23 -2.23 -9.51
CA LEU A 34 13.74 -3.32 -10.35
C LEU A 34 13.40 -3.13 -11.84
N LEU A 35 12.14 -2.80 -12.15
CA LEU A 35 11.70 -2.53 -13.53
C LEU A 35 12.37 -1.26 -14.08
N GLY A 36 12.49 -0.24 -13.24
CA GLY A 36 13.18 1.01 -13.54
C GLY A 36 14.68 0.82 -13.80
N ALA A 37 15.37 0.05 -12.96
CA ALA A 37 16.78 -0.32 -13.17
C ALA A 37 16.98 -1.06 -14.48
N GLY A 38 16.10 -2.02 -14.81
CA GLY A 38 16.12 -2.76 -16.07
C GLY A 38 15.94 -1.85 -17.28
N GLY A 39 14.92 -1.00 -17.28
CA GLY A 39 14.69 -0.01 -18.34
C GLY A 39 15.85 0.98 -18.49
N GLY A 40 16.36 1.49 -17.37
CA GLY A 40 17.53 2.37 -17.31
C GLY A 40 18.78 1.73 -17.92
N TYR A 41 19.07 0.47 -17.58
CA TYR A 41 20.20 -0.28 -18.13
C TYR A 41 20.10 -0.49 -19.65
N LEU A 42 18.90 -0.76 -20.18
CA LEU A 42 18.69 -0.96 -21.62
C LEU A 42 18.77 0.34 -22.44
N VAL A 43 18.39 1.48 -21.85
CA VAL A 43 18.32 2.77 -22.54
C VAL A 43 19.59 3.62 -22.38
N ALA A 44 20.37 3.44 -21.31
CA ALA A 44 21.57 4.25 -21.09
C ALA A 44 22.65 4.13 -22.19
N PRO A 45 22.99 2.92 -22.71
CA PRO A 45 24.06 2.78 -23.70
C PRO A 45 23.75 3.46 -25.03
N SER A 46 22.48 3.49 -25.46
CA SER A 46 22.08 4.14 -26.72
C SER A 46 22.13 5.66 -26.62
N ILE A 47 21.70 6.24 -25.48
CA ILE A 47 21.84 7.68 -25.21
C ILE A 47 23.31 8.08 -25.07
N ALA A 48 24.11 7.29 -24.33
CA ALA A 48 25.52 7.59 -24.12
C ALA A 48 26.38 7.45 -25.39
N GLY A 49 26.05 6.48 -26.25
CA GLY A 49 26.66 6.35 -27.57
C GLY A 49 26.40 7.56 -28.47
N ALA A 50 25.19 8.14 -28.41
CA ALA A 50 24.86 9.38 -29.12
C ALA A 50 25.57 10.62 -28.52
N ALA A 51 25.87 10.60 -27.22
CA ALA A 51 26.54 11.69 -26.50
C ALA A 51 28.09 11.57 -26.45
N GLY A 52 28.67 10.48 -26.97
CA GLY A 52 30.12 10.23 -26.91
C GLY A 52 30.68 9.91 -25.51
N VAL A 53 29.83 9.51 -24.56
CA VAL A 53 30.21 9.29 -23.15
C VAL A 53 30.61 7.83 -22.90
N GLY A 54 31.63 7.61 -22.06
CA GLY A 54 32.13 6.28 -21.71
C GLY A 54 31.06 5.33 -21.16
N THR A 55 30.99 4.13 -21.74
CA THR A 55 29.89 3.16 -21.55
C THR A 55 29.65 2.66 -20.11
N PRO A 56 30.65 2.34 -19.25
CA PRO A 56 30.35 1.79 -17.93
C PRO A 56 29.80 2.85 -16.96
N ALA A 57 30.29 4.09 -17.02
CA ALA A 57 29.79 5.19 -16.20
C ALA A 57 28.36 5.57 -16.60
N ALA A 58 28.07 5.60 -17.89
CA ALA A 58 26.72 5.85 -18.40
C ALA A 58 25.71 4.77 -17.97
N ALA A 59 26.08 3.49 -18.01
CA ALA A 59 25.21 2.40 -17.56
C ALA A 59 24.86 2.54 -16.06
N ALA A 60 25.84 2.88 -15.21
CA ALA A 60 25.60 3.12 -13.79
C ALA A 60 24.66 4.30 -13.52
N VAL A 61 24.85 5.43 -14.23
CA VAL A 61 23.96 6.60 -14.14
C VAL A 61 22.55 6.27 -14.63
N GLY A 62 22.43 5.52 -15.73
CA GLY A 62 21.14 5.09 -16.28
C GLY A 62 20.37 4.14 -15.37
N ILE A 63 21.04 3.20 -14.71
CA ILE A 63 20.43 2.36 -13.65
C ILE A 63 19.92 3.23 -12.50
N ALA A 64 20.74 4.17 -12.01
CA ALA A 64 20.37 5.04 -10.89
C ALA A 64 19.16 5.94 -11.21
N LEU A 65 19.14 6.57 -12.38
CA LEU A 65 18.01 7.35 -12.88
C LEU A 65 16.78 6.46 -13.12
N GLY A 66 16.99 5.29 -13.71
CA GLY A 66 15.95 4.28 -13.94
C GLY A 66 15.25 3.86 -12.65
N ILE A 67 16.00 3.59 -11.58
CA ILE A 67 15.45 3.30 -10.24
C ILE A 67 14.56 4.46 -9.75
N VAL A 68 15.06 5.70 -9.81
CA VAL A 68 14.31 6.87 -9.31
C VAL A 68 13.01 7.07 -10.10
N VAL A 69 13.08 7.02 -11.43
CA VAL A 69 11.90 7.14 -12.31
C VAL A 69 10.93 5.98 -12.11
N GLY A 70 11.44 4.75 -12.03
CA GLY A 70 10.62 3.55 -11.85
C GLY A 70 9.88 3.53 -10.50
N VAL A 71 10.53 3.93 -9.41
CA VAL A 71 9.88 4.11 -8.09
C VAL A 71 8.79 5.18 -8.16
N LEU A 72 9.07 6.32 -8.81
CA LEU A 72 8.10 7.42 -8.96
C LEU A 72 6.87 6.98 -9.76
N VAL A 73 7.07 6.35 -10.92
CA VAL A 73 6.00 5.84 -11.78
C VAL A 73 5.19 4.75 -11.07
N ALA A 74 5.83 3.81 -10.39
CA ALA A 74 5.14 2.78 -9.62
C ALA A 74 4.28 3.39 -8.49
N HIS A 75 4.75 4.46 -7.84
CA HIS A 75 3.97 5.16 -6.82
C HIS A 75 2.77 5.94 -7.41
N MET A 76 2.94 6.55 -8.58
CA MET A 76 1.82 7.18 -9.32
C MET A 76 0.76 6.15 -9.73
N LEU A 77 1.18 5.00 -10.25
CA LEU A 77 0.27 3.90 -10.61
C LEU A 77 -0.45 3.32 -9.40
N LEU A 78 0.20 3.23 -8.23
CA LEU A 78 -0.45 2.83 -6.99
C LEU A 78 -1.53 3.82 -6.56
N SER A 79 -1.26 5.13 -6.62
CA SER A 79 -2.26 6.16 -6.31
C SER A 79 -3.45 6.08 -7.29
N LEU A 80 -3.17 5.93 -8.60
CA LEU A 80 -4.19 5.75 -9.62
C LEU A 80 -5.06 4.50 -9.38
N ALA A 81 -4.45 3.36 -9.01
CA ALA A 81 -5.16 2.13 -8.69
C ALA A 81 -6.07 2.28 -7.45
N ILE A 82 -5.58 2.94 -6.40
CA ILE A 82 -6.37 3.25 -5.19
C ILE A 82 -7.56 4.14 -5.56
N GLY A 83 -7.34 5.18 -6.37
CA GLY A 83 -8.41 6.06 -6.85
C GLY A 83 -9.42 5.34 -7.74
N ALA A 84 -9.00 4.43 -8.63
CA ALA A 84 -9.89 3.64 -9.47
C ALA A 84 -10.78 2.70 -8.64
N ILE A 85 -10.21 2.00 -7.64
CA ILE A 85 -10.98 1.16 -6.71
C ILE A 85 -11.93 2.03 -5.88
N GLY A 86 -11.45 3.17 -5.36
CA GLY A 86 -12.28 4.15 -4.63
C GLY A 86 -13.42 4.71 -5.47
N PHE A 87 -13.21 4.93 -6.78
CA PHE A 87 -14.25 5.34 -7.70
C PHE A 87 -15.33 4.26 -7.86
N ILE A 88 -14.94 3.01 -8.09
CA ILE A 88 -15.87 1.88 -8.28
C ILE A 88 -16.71 1.67 -7.01
N VAL A 89 -16.06 1.52 -5.86
CA VAL A 89 -16.73 1.26 -4.57
C VAL A 89 -17.56 2.47 -4.14
N GLY A 90 -17.02 3.68 -4.27
CA GLY A 90 -17.72 4.92 -3.93
C GLY A 90 -18.91 5.21 -4.85
N THR A 91 -18.82 4.86 -6.14
CA THR A 91 -19.97 4.97 -7.07
C THR A 91 -21.04 3.96 -6.68
N TYR A 92 -20.67 2.70 -6.45
CA TYR A 92 -21.63 1.67 -6.05
C TYR A 92 -22.37 2.05 -4.76
N PHE A 93 -21.65 2.44 -3.70
CA PHE A 93 -22.24 2.89 -2.45
C PHE A 93 -23.05 4.20 -2.61
N GLY A 94 -22.55 5.11 -3.46
CA GLY A 94 -23.23 6.34 -3.82
C GLY A 94 -24.60 6.08 -4.47
N LEU A 95 -24.70 5.10 -5.36
CA LEU A 95 -25.95 4.70 -6.02
C LEU A 95 -26.90 3.92 -5.10
N THR A 96 -26.38 2.96 -4.32
CA THR A 96 -27.23 2.00 -3.59
C THR A 96 -27.67 2.49 -2.21
N ALA A 97 -26.86 3.28 -1.53
CA ALA A 97 -27.12 3.70 -0.15
C ALA A 97 -27.38 5.21 0.00
N LEU A 98 -26.70 6.05 -0.77
CA LEU A 98 -26.75 7.51 -0.59
C LEU A 98 -27.73 8.23 -1.52
N ALA A 99 -27.76 7.88 -2.81
CA ALA A 99 -28.66 8.52 -3.78
C ALA A 99 -30.15 8.46 -3.36
N PRO A 100 -30.69 7.33 -2.87
CA PRO A 100 -32.09 7.24 -2.43
C PRO A 100 -32.42 8.07 -1.18
N ILE A 101 -31.41 8.57 -0.46
CA ILE A 101 -31.56 9.40 0.74
C ILE A 101 -31.34 10.88 0.42
N LEU A 102 -30.43 11.18 -0.52
CA LEU A 102 -30.05 12.54 -0.89
C LEU A 102 -30.97 13.15 -1.95
N VAL A 103 -31.60 12.34 -2.81
CA VAL A 103 -32.43 12.82 -3.93
C VAL A 103 -33.65 11.91 -4.14
N ASP A 104 -34.84 12.42 -3.82
CA ASP A 104 -36.08 11.94 -4.45
C ASP A 104 -36.18 12.58 -5.85
N GLY A 105 -35.92 11.81 -6.91
CA GLY A 105 -35.82 12.38 -8.25
C GLY A 105 -35.78 11.38 -9.40
N ALA A 106 -35.52 11.87 -10.61
CA ALA A 106 -35.42 11.02 -11.78
C ALA A 106 -34.07 10.27 -11.82
N TRP A 107 -34.09 9.02 -12.29
CA TRP A 107 -32.96 8.06 -12.31
C TRP A 107 -31.61 8.63 -12.80
N TYR A 108 -31.61 9.59 -13.73
CA TYR A 108 -30.38 10.21 -14.23
C TYR A 108 -29.69 11.14 -13.21
N VAL A 109 -30.45 11.73 -12.27
CA VAL A 109 -29.92 12.55 -11.17
C VAL A 109 -29.27 11.66 -10.11
N GLU A 110 -29.92 10.54 -9.75
CA GLU A 110 -29.37 9.52 -8.85
C GLU A 110 -28.03 8.98 -9.38
N ILE A 111 -27.96 8.67 -10.68
CA ILE A 111 -26.71 8.24 -11.32
C ILE A 111 -25.64 9.33 -11.25
N GLY A 112 -25.99 10.58 -11.54
CA GLY A 112 -25.07 11.71 -11.43
C GLY A 112 -24.51 11.89 -10.01
N VAL A 113 -25.36 11.76 -8.99
CA VAL A 113 -24.96 11.83 -7.57
C VAL A 113 -24.07 10.65 -7.18
N GLY A 114 -24.42 9.42 -7.57
CA GLY A 114 -23.58 8.24 -7.30
C GLY A 114 -22.19 8.37 -7.91
N VAL A 115 -22.08 8.78 -9.18
CA VAL A 115 -20.80 9.02 -9.86
C VAL A 115 -20.02 10.17 -9.21
N ALA A 116 -20.68 11.24 -8.77
CA ALA A 116 -20.03 12.34 -8.06
C ALA A 116 -19.47 11.91 -6.69
N ILE A 117 -20.20 11.06 -5.95
CA ILE A 117 -19.74 10.45 -4.70
C ILE A 117 -18.53 9.55 -4.98
N GLY A 118 -18.59 8.70 -6.02
CA GLY A 118 -17.46 7.89 -6.48
C GLY A 118 -16.22 8.73 -6.80
N ALA A 119 -16.38 9.84 -7.53
CA ALA A 119 -15.29 10.77 -7.81
C ALA A 119 -14.73 11.42 -6.54
N ALA A 120 -15.57 11.82 -5.60
CA ALA A 120 -15.13 12.37 -4.32
C ALA A 120 -14.35 11.34 -3.47
N VAL A 121 -14.82 10.09 -3.41
CA VAL A 121 -14.14 8.98 -2.73
C VAL A 121 -12.81 8.63 -3.43
N ALA A 122 -12.77 8.65 -4.77
CA ALA A 122 -11.55 8.44 -5.54
C ALA A 122 -10.49 9.51 -5.26
N LEU A 123 -10.88 10.79 -5.28
CA LEU A 123 -10.00 11.92 -4.96
C LEU A 123 -9.51 11.84 -3.52
N ALA A 124 -10.40 11.58 -2.55
CA ALA A 124 -10.04 11.36 -1.16
C ALA A 124 -9.06 10.18 -1.01
N GLY A 125 -9.29 9.07 -1.72
CA GLY A 125 -8.41 7.90 -1.73
C GLY A 125 -7.02 8.17 -2.30
N MET A 126 -6.93 8.91 -3.41
CA MET A 126 -5.65 9.36 -3.97
C MET A 126 -4.91 10.29 -2.98
N THR A 127 -5.58 11.32 -2.47
CA THR A 127 -4.98 12.32 -1.56
C THR A 127 -4.57 11.71 -0.22
N LEU A 128 -5.38 10.81 0.34
CA LEU A 128 -5.10 10.11 1.60
C LEU A 128 -4.57 8.68 1.40
N THR A 129 -3.86 8.42 0.30
CA THR A 129 -3.29 7.09 -0.08
C THR A 129 -2.75 6.28 1.10
N ASN A 130 -1.98 6.91 2.00
CA ASN A 130 -1.43 6.24 3.19
C ASN A 130 -2.51 5.75 4.17
N VAL A 131 -3.56 6.54 4.42
CA VAL A 131 -4.67 6.20 5.33
C VAL A 131 -5.57 5.15 4.68
N THR A 132 -5.89 5.32 3.39
CA THR A 132 -6.69 4.37 2.61
C THR A 132 -6.04 2.98 2.57
N MET A 133 -4.71 2.92 2.38
CA MET A 133 -3.95 1.66 2.46
C MET A 133 -3.98 1.01 3.85
N ILE A 134 -3.88 1.80 4.93
CA ILE A 134 -4.01 1.29 6.30
C ILE A 134 -5.42 0.73 6.51
N ALA A 135 -6.46 1.47 6.14
CA ALA A 135 -7.85 1.04 6.28
C ALA A 135 -8.13 -0.25 5.51
N ILE A 136 -7.80 -0.32 4.21
CA ILE A 136 -8.04 -1.50 3.37
C ILE A 136 -7.27 -2.71 3.91
N THR A 137 -5.98 -2.58 4.22
CA THR A 137 -5.18 -3.74 4.70
C THR A 137 -5.54 -4.17 6.12
N SER A 138 -5.95 -3.24 6.99
CA SER A 138 -6.48 -3.59 8.32
C SER A 138 -7.83 -4.27 8.21
N PHE A 139 -8.69 -3.86 7.28
CA PHE A 139 -10.01 -4.45 7.04
C PHE A 139 -9.89 -5.89 6.53
N ILE A 140 -9.13 -6.09 5.44
CA ILE A 140 -8.89 -7.43 4.85
C ILE A 140 -8.13 -8.31 5.86
N GLY A 141 -7.14 -7.73 6.55
CA GLY A 141 -6.38 -8.43 7.59
C GLY A 141 -7.26 -8.91 8.74
N ALA A 142 -8.19 -8.06 9.20
CA ALA A 142 -9.15 -8.40 10.24
C ALA A 142 -10.11 -9.50 9.77
N ALA A 143 -10.71 -9.37 8.57
CA ALA A 143 -11.68 -10.34 8.04
C ALA A 143 -11.09 -11.75 7.86
N LEU A 144 -9.85 -11.83 7.36
CA LEU A 144 -9.12 -13.09 7.22
C LEU A 144 -8.70 -13.67 8.59
N ALA A 145 -8.32 -12.82 9.56
CA ALA A 145 -7.92 -13.24 10.90
C ALA A 145 -9.12 -13.66 11.78
N SER A 146 -10.29 -13.05 11.61
CA SER A 146 -11.55 -13.42 12.27
C SER A 146 -12.30 -14.58 11.59
N GLN A 147 -11.73 -15.15 10.51
CA GLN A 147 -12.38 -16.17 9.66
C GLN A 147 -13.73 -15.71 9.04
N SER A 148 -14.04 -14.41 9.01
CA SER A 148 -15.24 -13.90 8.36
C SER A 148 -15.12 -13.86 6.82
N LEU A 149 -13.93 -14.13 6.29
CA LEU A 149 -13.67 -14.39 4.89
C LEU A 149 -12.80 -15.66 4.77
N THR A 150 -13.36 -16.75 4.25
CA THR A 150 -12.66 -18.05 4.09
C THR A 150 -12.40 -18.36 2.61
N PHE A 151 -11.42 -19.22 2.32
CA PHE A 151 -11.16 -19.64 0.94
C PHE A 151 -12.28 -20.53 0.36
N GLU A 152 -12.97 -21.34 1.19
CA GLU A 152 -14.24 -21.99 0.81
C GLU A 152 -15.27 -20.97 0.30
N ALA A 153 -15.58 -19.93 1.08
CA ALA A 153 -16.61 -18.95 0.73
C ALA A 153 -16.27 -18.19 -0.57
N ILE A 154 -14.97 -17.90 -0.80
CA ILE A 154 -14.51 -17.28 -2.05
C ILE A 154 -14.66 -18.25 -3.23
N ALA A 155 -14.34 -19.53 -3.06
CA ALA A 155 -14.50 -20.55 -4.10
C ALA A 155 -15.98 -20.83 -4.42
N GLU A 156 -16.85 -20.79 -3.41
CA GLU A 156 -18.29 -21.00 -3.55
C GLU A 156 -19.01 -19.79 -4.18
N ALA A 157 -18.56 -18.56 -3.91
CA ALA A 157 -19.02 -17.36 -4.62
C ALA A 157 -18.42 -17.18 -6.03
N GLN A 158 -17.41 -18.00 -6.40
CA GLN A 158 -16.95 -18.11 -7.79
C GLN A 158 -17.75 -19.14 -8.59
N SER A 159 -18.34 -20.15 -7.94
CA SER A 159 -19.10 -21.22 -8.59
C SER A 159 -20.61 -20.97 -8.59
N SER A 160 -21.14 -20.33 -7.54
CA SER A 160 -22.48 -19.75 -7.50
C SER A 160 -22.42 -18.28 -7.87
N THR A 161 -23.31 -17.81 -8.76
CA THR A 161 -23.42 -16.38 -9.12
C THR A 161 -24.18 -15.59 -8.04
N SER A 162 -23.86 -15.84 -6.76
CA SER A 162 -24.47 -15.20 -5.59
C SER A 162 -23.38 -14.60 -4.69
N VAL A 163 -23.71 -13.50 -4.03
CA VAL A 163 -22.78 -12.79 -3.13
C VAL A 163 -23.06 -13.11 -1.66
N ASP A 164 -24.13 -13.86 -1.38
CA ASP A 164 -24.53 -14.31 -0.04
C ASP A 164 -23.38 -14.96 0.77
N PRO A 165 -22.50 -15.81 0.19
CA PRO A 165 -21.36 -16.37 0.93
C PRO A 165 -20.32 -15.32 1.39
N LEU A 166 -20.35 -14.12 0.82
CA LEU A 166 -19.49 -12.98 1.19
C LEU A 166 -20.20 -11.95 2.08
N LEU A 167 -21.48 -12.15 2.43
CA LEU A 167 -22.21 -11.27 3.35
C LEU A 167 -21.84 -11.58 4.81
N PHE A 168 -20.68 -11.07 5.24
CA PHE A 168 -20.25 -11.18 6.63
C PHE A 168 -20.86 -10.09 7.53
N GLU A 169 -21.22 -10.48 8.75
CA GLU A 169 -21.77 -9.61 9.78
C GLU A 169 -20.70 -8.60 10.24
N THR A 170 -20.67 -7.40 9.63
CA THR A 170 -19.64 -6.37 9.90
C THR A 170 -19.70 -5.84 11.36
N THR A 171 -20.77 -6.16 12.08
CA THR A 171 -21.01 -5.84 13.49
C THR A 171 -20.33 -6.82 14.47
N GLU A 172 -19.67 -7.89 13.99
CA GLU A 172 -18.99 -8.87 14.84
C GLU A 172 -17.94 -8.19 15.75
N PRO A 173 -18.05 -8.29 17.09
CA PRO A 173 -17.16 -7.57 18.01
C PRO A 173 -15.70 -7.99 17.86
N VAL A 174 -15.42 -9.25 17.46
CA VAL A 174 -14.04 -9.72 17.23
C VAL A 174 -13.44 -9.06 15.98
N PHE A 175 -14.22 -8.97 14.90
CA PHE A 175 -13.81 -8.30 13.67
C PHE A 175 -13.51 -6.81 13.91
N LEU A 176 -14.42 -6.10 14.59
CA LEU A 176 -14.25 -4.68 14.90
C LEU A 176 -13.05 -4.42 15.82
N ALA A 177 -12.84 -5.26 16.84
CA ALA A 177 -11.68 -5.17 17.72
C ALA A 177 -10.38 -5.37 16.93
N LEU A 178 -10.29 -6.40 16.08
CA LEU A 178 -9.13 -6.63 15.22
C LEU A 178 -8.89 -5.47 14.25
N PHE A 179 -9.94 -4.95 13.60
CA PHE A 179 -9.83 -3.84 12.66
C PHE A 179 -9.25 -2.56 13.32
N VAL A 180 -9.77 -2.18 14.49
CA VAL A 180 -9.26 -1.03 15.26
C VAL A 180 -7.82 -1.27 15.72
N VAL A 181 -7.50 -2.48 16.19
CA VAL A 181 -6.14 -2.89 16.57
C VAL A 181 -5.18 -2.82 15.37
N GLY A 182 -5.58 -3.28 14.19
CA GLY A 182 -4.82 -3.18 12.96
C GLY A 182 -4.50 -1.73 12.57
N ILE A 183 -5.51 -0.85 12.59
CA ILE A 183 -5.32 0.59 12.33
C ILE A 183 -4.33 1.19 13.34
N ALA A 184 -4.53 0.94 14.64
CA ALA A 184 -3.67 1.47 15.70
C ALA A 184 -2.22 0.97 15.57
N LEU A 185 -2.03 -0.32 15.27
CA LEU A 185 -0.72 -0.93 15.07
C LEU A 185 -0.02 -0.39 13.83
N GLN A 186 -0.70 -0.29 12.69
CA GLN A 186 -0.09 0.23 11.47
C GLN A 186 0.28 1.71 11.60
N ILE A 187 -0.57 2.54 12.22
CA ILE A 187 -0.24 3.94 12.53
C ILE A 187 0.94 4.03 13.52
N GLY A 188 0.94 3.20 14.57
CA GLY A 188 2.00 3.14 15.57
C GLY A 188 3.35 2.69 14.99
N LEU A 189 3.36 1.61 14.20
CA LEU A 189 4.52 1.10 13.46
C LEU A 189 5.04 2.13 12.46
N LEU A 190 4.17 2.91 11.82
CA LEU A 190 4.60 4.00 10.95
C LEU A 190 5.28 5.12 11.73
N LYS A 191 4.71 5.56 12.87
CA LYS A 191 5.39 6.54 13.76
C LYS A 191 6.74 6.02 14.26
N LEU A 192 6.82 4.76 14.70
CA LEU A 192 8.06 4.12 15.15
C LEU A 192 9.08 3.97 14.00
N GLY A 193 8.63 3.65 12.79
CA GLY A 193 9.46 3.59 11.59
C GLY A 193 10.05 4.94 11.20
N TYR A 194 9.23 6.00 11.23
CA TYR A 194 9.71 7.38 11.06
C TYR A 194 10.71 7.77 12.16
N ALA A 195 10.42 7.48 13.44
CA ALA A 195 11.33 7.76 14.55
C ALA A 195 12.69 7.06 14.38
N ARG A 196 12.71 5.78 14.00
CA ARG A 196 13.95 5.04 13.68
C ARG A 196 14.70 5.66 12.50
N LYS A 197 13.99 6.16 11.49
CA LYS A 197 14.58 6.85 10.33
C LYS A 197 15.25 8.16 10.71
N PHE A 198 14.73 8.90 11.69
CA PHE A 198 15.42 10.07 12.26
C PHE A 198 16.65 9.69 13.10
N VAL A 199 16.58 8.63 13.90
CA VAL A 199 17.76 8.13 14.66
C VAL A 199 18.88 7.65 13.72
N GLY A 200 18.55 7.07 12.56
CA GLY A 200 19.51 6.71 11.52
C GLY A 200 20.11 7.90 10.74
N VAL A 201 19.62 9.12 10.94
CA VAL A 201 20.07 10.36 10.28
C VAL A 201 20.71 11.33 11.30
N LEU A 202 21.14 10.82 12.45
CA LEU A 202 22.01 11.52 13.41
C LEU A 202 23.49 11.14 13.17
N PRO A 203 24.25 11.88 12.34
CA PRO A 203 25.70 11.76 12.27
C PRO A 203 26.33 12.30 13.58
N GLY A 204 26.35 11.47 14.62
CA GLY A 204 26.77 11.90 15.96
C GLY A 204 27.16 10.80 16.95
N ALA A 205 26.82 9.53 16.71
CA ALA A 205 27.27 8.42 17.58
C ALA A 205 28.70 7.91 17.25
N GLY A 206 29.40 8.56 16.32
CA GLY A 206 30.81 8.35 16.02
C GLY A 206 31.55 9.69 15.98
N GLY A 207 32.19 10.08 17.09
CA GLY A 207 32.64 11.46 17.30
C GLY A 207 33.81 11.64 18.28
N ARG A 208 34.82 10.76 18.19
CA ARG A 208 36.25 10.93 18.58
C ARG A 208 36.62 12.24 19.33
N GLY A 209 37.07 12.14 20.59
CA GLY A 209 37.32 13.32 21.43
C GLY A 209 38.32 13.23 22.60
N SER A 210 39.47 12.57 22.45
CA SER A 210 40.69 12.98 23.18
C SER A 210 41.95 12.61 22.39
N ARG A 211 42.71 13.64 22.00
CA ARG A 211 43.99 13.57 21.29
C ARG A 211 44.90 14.61 21.94
N ASN A 212 46.17 14.26 22.16
CA ASN A 212 47.20 15.02 22.88
C ASN A 212 46.91 15.10 24.41
N GLU A 213 47.88 15.09 25.33
CA GLU A 213 49.37 15.04 25.32
C GLU A 213 49.82 14.41 26.68
N SER A 214 51.06 13.98 26.98
CA SER A 214 52.40 14.08 26.35
C SER A 214 53.34 12.93 26.83
N SER A 215 54.61 12.98 26.40
CA SER A 215 55.90 12.47 26.99
C SER A 215 55.89 11.62 28.28
N THR A 216 56.79 10.64 28.47
CA THR A 216 58.27 10.75 28.30
C THR A 216 58.94 9.35 28.23
N ASP A 217 60.15 9.27 27.66
CA ASP A 217 61.02 8.10 27.65
C ASP A 217 61.35 7.52 29.05
N GLY A 218 61.70 6.23 29.10
CA GLY A 218 62.12 5.49 30.30
C GLY A 218 62.26 3.99 30.04
#